data_AF-A0A3B1B700-F1
#
_entry.id   AF-A0A3B1B700-F1
#
_cell.length_a   1.000
_cell.length_b   1.000
_cell.length_c   1.000
_cell.angle_alpha   90.00
_cell.angle_beta   90.00
_cell.angle_gamma   90.00
#
_symmetry.space_group_name_H-M   'P 1'
#
loop_
_entity.id
_entity.type
_entity.pdbx_description
1 polymer ?
#
loop_
_entity_poly.entity_id
_entity_poly.type
_entity_poly.pdbx_seq_one_letter_code
_entity_poly.pdbx_strand_id
1 'polypeptide(L)'
;MNLSSFSLLLNKTLTISSKKSLWILFGIIGTNMTLITLNLLYSAAALSGIGMFGLIVSGILFIGGFLFWYQLLKNISPTEQTNTLTEVSNEETLPPTDSEKTEIEGLKKQVRKMTLQAGLAEETQRHVEEEVTFLKEFAGQTKTSLFKMADSIDIELQNNIKNITIQTEKATDIAAQLTKSAQTVGDKSGTVAEGAAMALENTTNVQKFAAGLSDTVAEITNQMKQTTALTQEAVSISNDTQTTISGLEDAAQGIEEIIGLINNIARQTNMLALNATIEAARAGEAGKGFAVVAAEVKNLANQTTQSVEGITQHIKGIQTKVGAAVQDIDKIKKSIDNVQSSSDVISTEVTQQGEATREITASSTEARTSVQTVTEGARDISQEANNNTLIVEEINLISEELARQVLSIRSHMMEIVQCALDENERRSTERHISTKTSLITLDGIEGDIQIQFLDYSMGGMRVKVLDNPLPATFLNGSARKGTVSTGTTGSKIHFIVRDVQDDVINAQFEDDEVLIRMLNVYLESQNSEDGVDDTLEEIELFG
;
A
#
# COMPACT_ATOMS: atom_id res chain seq x y z
N MET A 1 5.12 28.07 -13.58
CA MET A 1 6.52 28.26 -14.05
C MET A 1 6.95 26.97 -14.70
N ASN A 2 7.35 27.04 -15.97
CA ASN A 2 7.35 25.92 -16.92
C ASN A 2 8.65 25.09 -16.83
N LEU A 3 8.53 23.75 -16.93
CA LEU A 3 9.66 22.80 -16.86
C LEU A 3 10.75 23.04 -17.92
N SER A 4 10.45 23.78 -19.00
CA SER A 4 11.44 24.11 -20.03
C SER A 4 12.49 25.12 -19.56
N SER A 5 12.20 25.92 -18.54
CA SER A 5 13.15 26.90 -17.98
C SER A 5 14.22 26.24 -17.10
N PHE A 6 13.95 25.04 -16.56
CA PHE A 6 14.87 24.29 -15.71
C PHE A 6 15.92 23.50 -16.53
N SER A 7 15.52 22.99 -17.70
CA SER A 7 16.41 22.34 -18.67
C SER A 7 17.48 23.31 -19.23
N LEU A 8 17.11 24.57 -19.47
CA LEU A 8 18.03 25.56 -20.02
C LEU A 8 19.09 26.04 -19.01
N LEU A 9 18.78 25.98 -17.71
CA LEU A 9 19.73 26.30 -16.62
C LEU A 9 20.71 25.14 -16.35
N LEU A 10 20.28 23.89 -16.53
CA LEU A 10 21.15 22.72 -16.44
C LEU A 10 22.15 22.65 -17.61
N ASN A 11 21.73 23.03 -18.81
CA ASN A 11 22.59 22.95 -20.00
C ASN A 11 23.64 24.07 -20.06
N LYS A 12 23.39 25.22 -19.41
CA LYS A 12 24.35 26.35 -19.38
C LYS A 12 25.40 26.27 -18.27
N THR A 13 25.29 25.30 -17.36
CA THR A 13 26.23 25.11 -16.23
C THR A 13 27.21 23.95 -16.44
N LEU A 14 27.05 23.16 -17.50
CA LEU A 14 27.91 21.99 -17.79
C LEU A 14 29.22 22.30 -18.54
N THR A 15 29.50 23.57 -18.85
CA THR A 15 30.77 24.00 -19.46
C THR A 15 31.72 24.72 -18.49
N ILE A 16 31.68 24.37 -17.19
CA ILE A 16 32.67 24.86 -16.22
C ILE A 16 33.13 23.72 -15.30
N SER A 17 34.38 23.28 -15.51
CA SER A 17 35.25 22.52 -14.60
C SER A 17 34.69 21.22 -14.01
N SER A 18 34.99 20.11 -14.68
CA SER A 18 34.62 18.72 -14.36
C SER A 18 34.99 18.23 -12.95
N LYS A 19 35.83 18.95 -12.19
CA LYS A 19 36.18 18.56 -10.81
C LYS A 19 35.16 19.05 -9.77
N LYS A 20 34.55 20.23 -9.94
CA LYS A 20 33.63 20.78 -8.93
C LYS A 20 32.25 20.12 -8.97
N SER A 21 31.75 19.76 -10.16
CA SER A 21 30.48 19.04 -10.32
C SER A 21 30.53 17.64 -9.70
N LEU A 22 31.65 16.93 -9.85
CA LEU A 22 31.89 15.62 -9.24
C LEU A 22 31.88 15.68 -7.71
N TRP A 23 32.50 16.71 -7.10
CA TRP A 23 32.46 16.92 -5.64
C TRP A 23 31.04 17.24 -5.12
N ILE A 24 30.23 17.97 -5.89
CA ILE A 24 28.83 18.25 -5.53
C ILE A 24 27.99 16.96 -5.60
N LEU A 25 28.22 16.13 -6.62
CA LEU A 25 27.51 14.86 -6.80
C LEU A 25 27.87 13.84 -5.70
N PHE A 26 29.15 13.76 -5.30
CA PHE A 26 29.58 13.00 -4.12
C PHE A 26 29.00 13.55 -2.82
N GLY A 27 28.89 14.88 -2.68
CA GLY A 27 28.25 15.52 -1.52
C GLY A 27 26.77 15.17 -1.38
N ILE A 28 26.02 15.15 -2.49
CA ILE A 28 24.59 14.81 -2.52
C ILE A 28 24.36 13.32 -2.24
N ILE A 29 25.20 12.43 -2.78
CA ILE A 29 25.12 10.99 -2.49
C ILE A 29 25.46 10.73 -1.02
N GLY A 30 26.51 11.36 -0.49
CA GLY A 30 26.92 11.22 0.91
C GLY A 30 25.86 11.70 1.90
N THR A 31 25.19 12.83 1.62
CA THR A 31 24.11 13.34 2.49
C THR A 31 22.83 12.51 2.43
N ASN A 32 22.49 11.96 1.26
CA ASN A 32 21.34 11.03 1.16
C ASN A 32 21.64 9.71 1.86
N MET A 33 22.86 9.20 1.77
CA MET A 33 23.26 7.96 2.45
C MET A 33 23.24 8.13 3.98
N THR A 34 23.71 9.26 4.51
CA THR A 34 23.62 9.53 5.95
C THR A 34 22.17 9.68 6.42
N LEU A 35 21.30 10.35 5.65
CA LEU A 35 19.88 10.46 5.96
C LEU A 35 19.16 9.10 5.98
N ILE A 36 19.47 8.22 5.03
CA ILE A 36 18.91 6.85 4.99
C ILE A 36 19.38 6.04 6.20
N THR A 37 20.67 6.09 6.54
CA THR A 37 21.19 5.38 7.72
C THR A 37 20.63 5.91 9.03
N LEU A 38 20.37 7.22 9.13
CA LEU A 38 19.77 7.84 10.31
C LEU A 38 18.29 7.45 10.46
N ASN A 39 17.56 7.32 9.35
CA ASN A 39 16.16 6.89 9.34
C ASN A 39 15.99 5.38 9.66
N LEU A 40 16.93 4.55 9.20
CA LEU A 40 17.04 3.14 9.58
C LEU A 40 17.36 2.98 11.08
N LEU A 41 18.21 3.85 11.64
CA LEU A 41 18.52 3.84 13.07
C LEU A 41 17.31 4.28 13.92
N TYR A 42 16.53 5.25 13.45
CA TYR A 42 15.32 5.74 14.14
C TYR A 42 14.18 4.72 14.14
N SER A 43 13.96 4.02 13.02
CA SER A 43 12.96 2.96 12.91
C SER A 43 13.33 1.72 13.76
N ALA A 44 14.62 1.38 13.85
CA ALA A 44 15.09 0.32 14.74
C ALA A 44 14.88 0.67 16.23
N ALA A 45 15.10 1.94 16.63
CA ALA A 45 14.82 2.39 17.99
C ALA A 45 13.32 2.39 18.32
N ALA A 46 12.46 2.78 17.37
CA ALA A 46 11.00 2.76 17.53
C ALA A 46 10.44 1.34 17.75
N LEU A 47 11.03 0.32 17.09
CA LEU A 47 10.62 -1.07 17.25
C LEU A 47 10.95 -1.62 18.65
N SER A 48 12.05 -1.16 19.26
CA SER A 48 12.45 -1.56 20.61
C SER A 48 11.57 -0.96 21.72
N GLY A 49 10.98 0.23 21.49
CA GLY A 49 10.08 0.89 22.45
C GLY A 49 8.70 0.25 22.54
N ILE A 50 8.17 -0.24 21.43
CA ILE A 50 6.84 -0.89 21.37
C ILE A 50 6.85 -2.24 22.12
N GLY A 51 7.95 -2.99 22.04
CA GLY A 51 8.10 -4.26 22.76
C GLY A 51 8.14 -4.10 24.29
N MET A 52 8.77 -3.02 24.78
CA MET A 52 8.87 -2.75 26.21
C MET A 52 7.53 -2.31 26.82
N PHE A 53 6.72 -1.54 26.07
CA PHE A 53 5.39 -1.11 26.52
C PHE A 53 4.41 -2.30 26.59
N GLY A 54 4.48 -3.23 25.63
CA GLY A 54 3.66 -4.45 25.64
C GLY A 54 3.93 -5.34 26.87
N LEU A 55 5.19 -5.47 27.29
CA LEU A 55 5.56 -6.25 28.48
C LEU A 55 5.07 -5.62 29.79
N ILE A 56 5.09 -4.29 29.89
CA ILE A 56 4.59 -3.58 31.08
C ILE A 56 3.06 -3.72 31.19
N VAL A 57 2.34 -3.56 30.08
CA VAL A 57 0.87 -3.73 30.05
C VAL A 57 0.48 -5.17 30.38
N SER A 58 1.20 -6.15 29.83
CA SER A 58 0.97 -7.58 30.16
C SER A 58 1.22 -7.88 31.64
N GLY A 59 2.24 -7.28 32.26
CA GLY A 59 2.52 -7.47 33.69
C GLY A 59 1.43 -6.89 34.59
N ILE A 60 0.90 -5.72 34.24
CA ILE A 60 -0.17 -5.05 35.00
C ILE A 60 -1.48 -5.85 34.91
N LEU A 61 -1.81 -6.39 33.73
CA LEU A 61 -3.00 -7.24 33.55
C LEU A 61 -2.89 -8.56 34.33
N PHE A 62 -1.70 -9.16 34.39
CA PHE A 62 -1.48 -10.39 35.13
C PHE A 62 -1.62 -10.20 36.64
N ILE A 63 -1.11 -9.08 37.18
CA ILE A 63 -1.24 -8.74 38.61
C ILE A 63 -2.70 -8.42 38.96
N GLY A 64 -3.41 -7.69 38.09
CA GLY A 64 -4.83 -7.38 38.26
C GLY A 64 -5.71 -8.64 38.26
N GLY A 65 -5.47 -9.56 37.32
CA GLY A 65 -6.18 -10.83 37.25
C GLY A 65 -5.92 -11.74 38.45
N PHE A 66 -4.68 -11.77 38.95
CA PHE A 66 -4.32 -12.56 40.14
C PHE A 66 -4.98 -12.03 41.43
N LEU A 67 -5.04 -10.71 41.60
CA LEU A 67 -5.71 -10.09 42.76
C LEU A 67 -7.24 -10.32 42.72
N PHE A 68 -7.85 -10.26 41.53
CA PHE A 68 -9.27 -10.57 41.37
C PHE A 68 -9.59 -12.04 41.69
N TRP A 69 -8.76 -12.97 41.23
CA TRP A 69 -8.90 -14.41 41.52
C TRP A 69 -8.72 -14.71 43.02
N TYR A 70 -7.74 -14.07 43.68
CA TYR A 70 -7.52 -14.22 45.12
C TYR A 70 -8.68 -13.72 45.97
N GLN A 71 -9.34 -12.63 45.54
CA GLN A 71 -10.52 -12.09 46.24
C GLN A 71 -11.74 -13.02 46.13
N LEU A 72 -11.88 -13.73 45.01
CA LEU A 72 -13.00 -14.62 44.71
C LEU A 72 -12.94 -15.93 45.52
N LEU A 73 -11.74 -16.39 45.87
CA LEU A 73 -11.52 -17.60 46.67
C LEU A 73 -11.78 -17.40 48.18
N LYS A 74 -11.90 -16.16 48.67
CA LYS A 74 -12.04 -15.88 50.11
C LYS A 74 -13.49 -15.85 50.60
N ASN A 75 -14.49 -15.99 49.73
CA ASN A 75 -15.90 -15.76 50.08
C ASN A 75 -16.83 -16.98 49.96
N ILE A 76 -16.29 -18.20 50.13
CA ILE A 76 -17.11 -19.42 50.20
C ILE A 76 -16.82 -20.11 51.54
N SER A 77 -17.67 -19.88 52.54
CA SER A 77 -17.85 -20.78 53.67
C SER A 77 -19.33 -21.19 53.71
N PRO A 78 -19.65 -22.49 53.73
CA PRO A 78 -21.03 -22.94 53.80
C PRO A 78 -21.56 -22.88 55.23
N THR A 79 -22.79 -22.40 55.36
CA THR A 79 -23.66 -22.54 56.52
C THR A 79 -24.24 -23.95 56.56
N GLU A 80 -24.13 -24.64 57.70
CA GLU A 80 -24.99 -25.77 58.05
C GLU A 80 -25.69 -25.48 59.38
N GLN A 81 -27.03 -25.47 59.33
CA GLN A 81 -27.92 -25.58 60.47
C GLN A 81 -27.89 -27.02 60.99
N THR A 82 -27.92 -27.20 62.32
CA THR A 82 -28.60 -28.36 62.92
C THR A 82 -29.33 -27.96 64.20
N ASN A 83 -30.61 -28.32 64.22
CA ASN A 83 -31.57 -28.19 65.31
C ASN A 83 -31.20 -29.06 66.52
N THR A 84 -31.49 -28.57 67.73
CA THR A 84 -31.99 -29.41 68.82
C THR A 84 -32.94 -28.58 69.71
N LEU A 85 -34.23 -28.89 69.65
CA LEU A 85 -35.24 -28.56 70.66
C LEU A 85 -35.26 -29.68 71.69
N THR A 86 -35.11 -29.35 72.97
CA THR A 86 -35.54 -30.10 74.17
C THR A 86 -35.02 -29.30 75.37
N GLU A 87 -35.72 -29.03 76.46
CA GLU A 87 -37.07 -29.34 76.93
C GLU A 87 -37.18 -28.56 78.25
N VAL A 88 -38.30 -27.89 78.51
CA VAL A 88 -38.61 -27.35 79.85
C VAL A 88 -39.60 -28.30 80.51
N SER A 89 -39.20 -28.90 81.62
CA SER A 89 -40.11 -29.38 82.68
C SER A 89 -39.33 -29.32 84.01
N ASN A 90 -39.62 -28.33 84.85
CA ASN A 90 -40.56 -28.37 85.97
C ASN A 90 -40.27 -29.47 87.00
N GLU A 91 -39.86 -29.06 88.19
CA GLU A 91 -40.15 -29.79 89.41
C GLU A 91 -40.43 -28.78 90.53
N GLU A 92 -41.72 -28.63 90.83
CA GLU A 92 -42.20 -28.10 92.09
C GLU A 92 -43.13 -29.17 92.67
N THR A 93 -42.86 -29.62 93.89
CA THR A 93 -43.86 -30.32 94.73
C THR A 93 -43.84 -29.76 96.15
N LEU A 94 -44.99 -29.17 96.49
CA LEU A 94 -45.65 -28.84 97.77
C LEU A 94 -45.53 -29.90 98.90
N PRO A 95 -46.05 -29.71 100.15
CA PRO A 95 -47.08 -28.75 100.64
C PRO A 95 -46.82 -28.19 102.08
N PRO A 96 -47.80 -27.64 102.84
CA PRO A 96 -49.07 -26.94 102.54
C PRO A 96 -49.00 -25.47 103.08
N THR A 97 -49.96 -24.56 102.89
CA THR A 97 -51.27 -24.52 103.57
C THR A 97 -52.10 -23.34 103.05
N ASP A 98 -53.40 -23.61 102.90
CA ASP A 98 -54.55 -22.71 103.05
C ASP A 98 -54.86 -21.57 102.06
N SER A 99 -55.96 -21.80 101.35
CA SER A 99 -57.14 -20.92 101.28
C SER A 99 -57.14 -19.75 100.29
N GLU A 100 -57.99 -19.91 99.26
CA GLU A 100 -58.80 -18.88 98.60
C GLU A 100 -58.09 -17.74 97.85
N LYS A 101 -57.88 -17.90 96.52
CA LYS A 101 -57.85 -16.77 95.55
C LYS A 101 -57.95 -17.22 94.07
N THR A 102 -58.97 -18.01 93.73
CA THR A 102 -59.12 -18.69 92.44
C THR A 102 -59.86 -17.90 91.34
N GLU A 103 -59.79 -16.57 91.30
CA GLU A 103 -60.47 -15.78 90.25
C GLU A 103 -59.65 -14.64 89.62
N ILE A 104 -58.45 -14.32 90.14
CA ILE A 104 -57.60 -13.23 89.62
C ILE A 104 -56.43 -13.73 88.74
N GLU A 105 -56.05 -15.02 88.83
CA GLU A 105 -55.00 -15.60 87.97
C GLU A 105 -55.47 -15.97 86.56
N GLY A 106 -56.76 -16.34 86.39
CA GLY A 106 -57.34 -16.66 85.08
C GLY A 106 -57.40 -15.44 84.15
N LEU A 107 -57.84 -14.29 84.68
CA LEU A 107 -57.95 -13.04 83.92
C LEU A 107 -56.58 -12.43 83.58
N LYS A 108 -55.57 -12.57 84.45
CA LYS A 108 -54.19 -12.12 84.14
C LYS A 108 -53.53 -12.92 83.01
N LYS A 109 -53.85 -14.21 82.87
CA LYS A 109 -53.31 -15.06 81.81
C LYS A 109 -53.97 -14.79 80.46
N GLN A 110 -55.25 -14.42 80.45
CA GLN A 110 -56.01 -14.11 79.23
C GLN A 110 -55.72 -12.69 78.71
N VAL A 111 -55.59 -11.69 79.60
CA VAL A 111 -55.13 -10.35 79.22
C VAL A 111 -53.69 -10.40 78.71
N ARG A 112 -52.77 -11.14 79.35
CA ARG A 112 -51.40 -11.27 78.85
C ARG A 112 -51.32 -11.95 77.48
N LYS A 113 -52.24 -12.88 77.14
CA LYS A 113 -52.30 -13.53 75.82
C LYS A 113 -52.85 -12.58 74.74
N MET A 114 -53.86 -11.77 75.07
CA MET A 114 -54.38 -10.72 74.16
C MET A 114 -53.42 -9.55 73.99
N THR A 115 -52.70 -9.11 75.04
CA THR A 115 -51.70 -8.04 74.93
C THR A 115 -50.46 -8.49 74.17
N LEU A 116 -50.06 -9.77 74.27
CA LEU A 116 -48.96 -10.31 73.45
C LEU A 116 -49.38 -10.49 71.99
N GLN A 117 -50.62 -10.90 71.71
CA GLN A 117 -51.13 -11.04 70.34
C GLN A 117 -51.39 -9.68 69.67
N ALA A 118 -51.87 -8.69 70.41
CA ALA A 118 -52.02 -7.31 69.91
C ALA A 118 -50.65 -6.64 69.69
N GLY A 119 -49.69 -6.83 70.61
CA GLY A 119 -48.32 -6.34 70.45
C GLY A 119 -47.54 -7.00 69.31
N LEU A 120 -47.70 -8.31 69.10
CA LEU A 120 -47.14 -8.99 67.93
C LEU A 120 -47.82 -8.56 66.63
N ALA A 121 -49.14 -8.30 66.64
CA ALA A 121 -49.85 -7.82 65.46
C ALA A 121 -49.42 -6.40 65.07
N GLU A 122 -49.21 -5.51 66.04
CA GLU A 122 -48.73 -4.14 65.82
C GLU A 122 -47.25 -4.12 65.38
N GLU A 123 -46.40 -4.97 65.95
CA GLU A 123 -44.99 -5.11 65.57
C GLU A 123 -44.80 -5.78 64.20
N THR A 124 -45.60 -6.81 63.88
CA THR A 124 -45.61 -7.43 62.54
C THR A 124 -46.18 -6.49 61.49
N GLN A 125 -47.23 -5.72 61.80
CA GLN A 125 -47.78 -4.73 60.89
C GLN A 125 -46.80 -3.57 60.64
N ARG A 126 -46.08 -3.12 61.66
CA ARG A 126 -45.00 -2.11 61.49
C ARG A 126 -43.84 -2.65 60.67
N HIS A 127 -43.42 -3.89 60.88
CA HIS A 127 -42.36 -4.51 60.06
C HIS A 127 -42.80 -4.70 58.61
N VAL A 128 -44.05 -5.09 58.36
CA VAL A 128 -44.61 -5.19 57.01
C VAL A 128 -44.72 -3.80 56.37
N GLU A 129 -45.16 -2.76 57.09
CA GLU A 129 -45.20 -1.39 56.56
C GLU A 129 -43.80 -0.80 56.32
N GLU A 130 -42.84 -1.05 57.20
CA GLU A 130 -41.43 -0.66 57.02
C GLU A 130 -40.81 -1.40 55.82
N GLU A 131 -41.09 -2.70 55.65
CA GLU A 131 -40.63 -3.52 54.52
C GLU A 131 -41.29 -3.10 53.21
N VAL A 132 -42.60 -2.83 53.20
CA VAL A 132 -43.33 -2.31 52.02
C VAL A 132 -42.84 -0.91 51.64
N THR A 133 -42.54 -0.05 52.63
CA THR A 133 -42.01 1.29 52.37
C THR A 133 -40.57 1.22 51.85
N PHE A 134 -39.74 0.37 52.44
CA PHE A 134 -38.40 0.08 51.95
C PHE A 134 -38.41 -0.49 50.53
N LEU A 135 -39.30 -1.44 50.22
CA LEU A 135 -39.45 -2.01 48.89
C LEU A 135 -39.96 -0.99 47.87
N LYS A 136 -40.90 -0.11 48.25
CA LYS A 136 -41.36 1.00 47.39
C LYS A 136 -40.25 2.01 47.10
N GLU A 137 -39.49 2.38 48.12
CA GLU A 137 -38.36 3.30 47.98
C GLU A 137 -37.24 2.66 47.15
N PHE A 138 -36.92 1.39 47.41
CA PHE A 138 -35.96 0.60 46.63
C PHE A 138 -36.40 0.43 45.17
N ALA A 139 -37.68 0.17 44.91
CA ALA A 139 -38.23 0.09 43.56
C ALA A 139 -38.19 1.46 42.85
N GLY A 140 -38.48 2.56 43.54
CA GLY A 140 -38.36 3.92 43.01
C GLY A 140 -36.92 4.34 42.71
N GLN A 141 -35.99 3.99 43.59
CA GLN A 141 -34.55 4.19 43.38
C GLN A 141 -34.02 3.33 42.22
N THR A 142 -34.43 2.06 42.15
CA THR A 142 -34.09 1.15 41.05
C THR A 142 -34.62 1.68 39.71
N LYS A 143 -35.88 2.14 39.67
CA LYS A 143 -36.47 2.79 38.48
C LYS A 143 -35.65 3.99 38.04
N THR A 144 -35.32 4.89 38.98
CA THR A 144 -34.52 6.09 38.69
C THR A 144 -33.11 5.75 38.21
N SER A 145 -32.46 4.73 38.79
CA SER A 145 -31.14 4.27 38.37
C SER A 145 -31.17 3.64 36.99
N LEU A 146 -32.21 2.87 36.66
CA LEU A 146 -32.40 2.28 35.33
C LEU A 146 -32.59 3.36 34.25
N PHE A 147 -33.39 4.40 34.52
CA PHE A 147 -33.51 5.53 33.60
C PHE A 147 -32.19 6.26 33.38
N LYS A 148 -31.45 6.56 34.46
CA LYS A 148 -30.13 7.20 34.34
C LYS A 148 -29.12 6.34 33.57
N MET A 149 -29.18 5.01 33.74
CA MET A 149 -28.34 4.08 33.01
C MET A 149 -28.74 4.00 31.53
N ALA A 150 -30.04 3.96 31.23
CA ALA A 150 -30.54 3.99 29.85
C ALA A 150 -30.15 5.29 29.14
N ASP A 151 -30.32 6.45 29.78
CA ASP A 151 -29.90 7.76 29.24
C ASP A 151 -28.38 7.80 29.01
N SER A 152 -27.59 7.30 29.96
CA SER A 152 -26.12 7.29 29.83
C SER A 152 -25.67 6.37 28.68
N ILE A 153 -26.30 5.20 28.56
CA ILE A 153 -26.04 4.25 27.48
C ILE A 153 -26.45 4.84 26.13
N ASP A 154 -27.61 5.51 26.02
CA ASP A 154 -28.02 6.16 24.77
C ASP A 154 -27.00 7.24 24.39
N ILE A 155 -26.60 8.11 25.31
CA ILE A 155 -25.59 9.14 25.04
C ILE A 155 -24.26 8.54 24.57
N GLU A 156 -23.74 7.52 25.26
CA GLU A 156 -22.49 6.85 24.86
C GLU A 156 -22.63 6.15 23.50
N LEU A 157 -23.77 5.51 23.24
CA LEU A 157 -24.05 4.83 21.99
C LEU A 157 -24.15 5.83 20.84
N GLN A 158 -24.88 6.94 21.00
CA GLN A 158 -24.98 8.00 20.00
C GLN A 158 -23.60 8.58 19.66
N ASN A 159 -22.76 8.79 20.67
CA ASN A 159 -21.40 9.26 20.47
C ASN A 159 -20.54 8.23 19.70
N ASN A 160 -20.63 6.95 20.06
CA ASN A 160 -19.91 5.87 19.38
C ASN A 160 -20.38 5.68 17.93
N ILE A 161 -21.69 5.68 17.70
CA ILE A 161 -22.30 5.62 16.37
C ILE A 161 -21.82 6.79 15.51
N LYS A 162 -21.88 8.02 16.04
CA LYS A 162 -21.38 9.21 15.35
C LYS A 162 -19.90 9.08 14.98
N ASN A 163 -19.07 8.57 15.90
CA ASN A 163 -17.66 8.35 15.64
C ASN A 163 -17.43 7.30 14.56
N ILE A 164 -18.16 6.18 14.58
CA ILE A 164 -18.08 5.13 13.56
C ILE A 164 -18.52 5.66 12.20
N THR A 165 -19.62 6.43 12.13
CA THR A 165 -20.08 7.05 10.89
C THR A 165 -19.01 7.97 10.31
N ILE A 166 -18.41 8.85 11.12
CA ILE A 166 -17.32 9.73 10.68
C ILE A 166 -16.11 8.92 10.20
N GLN A 167 -15.76 7.82 10.88
CA GLN A 167 -14.65 6.96 10.46
C GLN A 167 -14.95 6.22 9.15
N THR A 168 -16.19 5.79 8.95
CA THR A 168 -16.66 5.11 7.72
C THR A 168 -16.65 6.07 6.54
N GLU A 169 -17.15 7.30 6.71
CA GLU A 169 -17.08 8.35 5.68
C GLU A 169 -15.63 8.66 5.28
N LYS A 170 -14.71 8.74 6.26
CA LYS A 170 -13.29 8.91 5.99
C LYS A 170 -12.69 7.71 5.25
N ALA A 171 -13.08 6.48 5.60
CA ALA A 171 -12.61 5.28 4.91
C ALA A 171 -13.04 5.29 3.44
N THR A 172 -14.29 5.66 3.14
CA THR A 172 -14.80 5.80 1.77
C THR A 172 -14.07 6.90 0.99
N ASP A 173 -13.78 8.05 1.62
CA ASP A 173 -13.00 9.11 0.97
C ASP A 173 -11.56 8.67 0.66
N ILE A 174 -10.89 7.99 1.59
CA ILE A 174 -9.56 7.41 1.39
C ILE A 174 -9.59 6.37 0.26
N ALA A 175 -10.61 5.53 0.21
CA ALA A 175 -10.81 4.53 -0.83
C ALA A 175 -10.98 5.17 -2.23
N ALA A 176 -11.76 6.25 -2.33
CA ALA A 176 -11.93 7.02 -3.56
C ALA A 176 -10.60 7.66 -4.01
N GLN A 177 -9.84 8.24 -3.08
CA GLN A 177 -8.52 8.80 -3.36
C GLN A 177 -7.53 7.71 -3.81
N LEU A 178 -7.55 6.54 -3.17
CA LEU A 178 -6.70 5.40 -3.51
C LEU A 178 -7.02 4.86 -4.90
N THR A 179 -8.30 4.76 -5.28
CA THR A 179 -8.73 4.38 -6.63
C THR A 179 -8.17 5.33 -7.69
N LYS A 180 -8.33 6.64 -7.47
CA LYS A 180 -7.79 7.66 -8.38
C LYS A 180 -6.27 7.60 -8.48
N SER A 181 -5.60 7.36 -7.36
CA SER A 181 -4.15 7.20 -7.30
C SER A 181 -3.69 5.97 -8.08
N ALA A 182 -4.34 4.82 -7.85
CA ALA A 182 -4.08 3.57 -8.56
C ALA A 182 -4.25 3.74 -10.08
N GLN A 183 -5.35 4.35 -10.53
CA GLN A 183 -5.57 4.63 -11.96
C GLN A 183 -4.46 5.52 -12.54
N THR A 184 -4.09 6.59 -11.83
CA THR A 184 -3.00 7.49 -12.26
C THR A 184 -1.65 6.75 -12.34
N VAL A 185 -1.38 5.85 -11.40
CA VAL A 185 -0.17 5.02 -11.40
C VAL A 185 -0.19 4.04 -12.58
N GLY A 186 -1.32 3.39 -12.85
CA GLY A 186 -1.50 2.51 -14.01
C GLY A 186 -1.23 3.23 -15.34
N ASP A 187 -1.84 4.40 -15.54
CA ASP A 187 -1.65 5.21 -16.76
C ASP A 187 -0.18 5.63 -16.94
N LYS A 188 0.48 6.06 -15.86
CA LYS A 188 1.90 6.43 -15.88
C LYS A 188 2.80 5.23 -16.16
N SER A 189 2.53 4.07 -15.57
CA SER A 189 3.25 2.83 -15.88
C SER A 189 3.10 2.45 -17.34
N GLY A 190 1.91 2.62 -17.93
CA GLY A 190 1.69 2.44 -19.37
C GLY A 190 2.58 3.36 -20.21
N THR A 191 2.64 4.65 -19.86
CA THR A 191 3.51 5.62 -20.56
C THR A 191 5.00 5.28 -20.41
N VAL A 192 5.43 4.82 -19.23
CA VAL A 192 6.81 4.36 -19.00
C VAL A 192 7.13 3.14 -19.86
N ALA A 193 6.21 2.17 -19.94
CA ALA A 193 6.39 0.97 -20.77
C ALA A 193 6.50 1.31 -22.27
N GLU A 194 5.70 2.26 -22.76
CA GLU A 194 5.79 2.76 -24.15
C GLU A 194 7.14 3.45 -24.41
N GLY A 195 7.57 4.32 -23.47
CA GLY A 195 8.90 4.96 -23.53
C GLY A 195 10.04 3.95 -23.54
N ALA A 196 9.94 2.90 -22.72
CA ALA A 196 10.91 1.82 -22.67
C ALA A 196 10.93 1.01 -23.98
N ALA A 197 9.77 0.73 -24.59
CA ALA A 197 9.71 0.05 -25.88
C ALA A 197 10.41 0.85 -27.00
N MET A 198 10.20 2.17 -27.05
CA MET A 198 10.93 3.04 -27.99
C MET A 198 12.45 3.06 -27.70
N ALA A 199 12.85 3.08 -26.43
CA ALA A 199 14.27 3.00 -26.06
C ALA A 199 14.90 1.66 -26.47
N LEU A 200 14.14 0.56 -26.39
CA LEU A 200 14.58 -0.77 -26.83
C LEU A 200 14.79 -0.83 -28.34
N GLU A 201 13.90 -0.20 -29.12
CA GLU A 201 14.08 -0.06 -30.56
C GLU A 201 15.32 0.78 -30.90
N ASN A 202 15.49 1.92 -30.22
CA ASN A 202 16.64 2.79 -30.42
C ASN A 202 17.98 2.09 -30.11
N THR A 203 18.05 1.33 -29.01
CA THR A 203 19.25 0.54 -28.68
C THR A 203 19.53 -0.54 -29.74
N THR A 204 18.49 -1.20 -30.26
CA THR A 204 18.62 -2.16 -31.37
C THR A 204 19.19 -1.49 -32.63
N ASN A 205 18.71 -0.28 -32.96
CA ASN A 205 19.24 0.49 -34.09
C ASN A 205 20.71 0.89 -33.89
N VAL A 206 21.10 1.31 -32.68
CA VAL A 206 22.50 1.61 -32.34
C VAL A 206 23.39 0.37 -32.55
N GLN A 207 22.95 -0.81 -32.10
CA GLN A 207 23.70 -2.06 -32.33
C GLN A 207 23.88 -2.36 -33.83
N LYS A 208 22.83 -2.16 -34.63
CA LYS A 208 22.91 -2.34 -36.09
C LYS A 208 23.91 -1.39 -36.74
N PHE A 209 23.92 -0.11 -36.34
CA PHE A 209 24.90 0.85 -36.85
C PHE A 209 26.32 0.54 -36.39
N ALA A 210 26.51 0.11 -35.14
CA ALA A 210 27.81 -0.31 -34.64
C ALA A 210 28.37 -1.54 -35.37
N ALA A 211 27.50 -2.48 -35.77
CA ALA A 211 27.88 -3.60 -36.62
C ALA A 211 28.37 -3.12 -37.99
N GLY A 212 27.62 -2.26 -38.68
CA GLY A 212 28.04 -1.69 -39.96
C GLY A 212 29.33 -0.85 -39.87
N LEU A 213 29.54 -0.16 -38.75
CA LEU A 213 30.77 0.57 -38.48
C LEU A 213 31.97 -0.38 -38.29
N SER A 214 31.76 -1.52 -37.64
CA SER A 214 32.78 -2.56 -37.48
C SER A 214 33.22 -3.13 -38.83
N ASP A 215 32.27 -3.38 -39.74
CA ASP A 215 32.57 -3.82 -41.11
C ASP A 215 33.38 -2.76 -41.86
N THR A 216 33.01 -1.49 -41.74
CA THR A 216 33.72 -0.36 -42.36
C THR A 216 35.15 -0.23 -41.81
N VAL A 217 35.35 -0.38 -40.51
CA VAL A 217 36.68 -0.37 -39.88
C VAL A 217 37.54 -1.52 -40.40
N ALA A 218 36.97 -2.71 -40.56
CA ALA A 218 37.69 -3.87 -41.11
C ALA A 218 38.09 -3.65 -42.58
N GLU A 219 37.20 -3.06 -43.38
CA GLU A 219 37.48 -2.71 -44.76
C GLU A 219 38.61 -1.68 -44.88
N ILE A 220 38.53 -0.58 -44.12
CA ILE A 220 39.57 0.46 -44.12
C ILE A 220 40.91 -0.15 -43.66
N THR A 221 40.91 -1.00 -42.64
CA THR A 221 42.12 -1.70 -42.17
C THR A 221 42.78 -2.52 -43.30
N ASN A 222 41.99 -3.20 -44.13
CA ASN A 222 42.51 -3.93 -45.29
C ASN A 222 43.00 -2.99 -46.39
N GLN A 223 42.29 -1.89 -46.67
CA GLN A 223 42.75 -0.87 -47.61
C GLN A 223 44.08 -0.25 -47.16
N MET A 224 44.26 0.02 -45.86
CA MET A 224 45.52 0.53 -45.31
C MET A 224 46.69 -0.44 -45.54
N LYS A 225 46.48 -1.75 -45.32
CA LYS A 225 47.50 -2.77 -45.63
C LYS A 225 47.91 -2.77 -47.11
N GLN A 226 46.94 -2.62 -48.01
CA GLN A 226 47.21 -2.53 -49.44
C GLN A 226 48.00 -1.26 -49.78
N THR A 227 47.62 -0.11 -49.21
CA THR A 227 48.33 1.16 -49.39
C THR A 227 49.78 1.08 -48.91
N THR A 228 50.04 0.46 -47.76
CA THR A 228 51.41 0.22 -47.28
C THR A 228 52.20 -0.64 -48.26
N ALA A 229 51.62 -1.74 -48.77
CA ALA A 229 52.30 -2.59 -49.74
C ALA A 229 52.66 -1.85 -51.04
N LEU A 230 51.72 -1.06 -51.58
CA LEU A 230 51.95 -0.24 -52.78
C LEU A 230 53.00 0.83 -52.56
N THR A 231 53.02 1.43 -51.37
CA THR A 231 54.01 2.45 -51.00
C THR A 231 55.41 1.83 -50.91
N GLN A 232 55.52 0.63 -50.32
CA GLN A 232 56.77 -0.13 -50.26
C GLN A 232 57.29 -0.52 -51.66
N GLU A 233 56.39 -0.92 -52.56
CA GLU A 233 56.72 -1.20 -53.96
C GLU A 233 57.22 0.06 -54.69
N ALA A 234 56.55 1.20 -54.49
CA ALA A 234 56.96 2.47 -55.08
C ALA A 234 58.34 2.94 -54.58
N VAL A 235 58.69 2.68 -53.32
CA VAL A 235 60.05 2.91 -52.78
C VAL A 235 61.06 2.05 -53.54
N SER A 236 60.77 0.76 -53.76
CA SER A 236 61.65 -0.14 -54.51
C SER A 236 61.88 0.35 -55.93
N ILE A 237 60.82 0.68 -56.66
CA ILE A 237 60.89 1.20 -58.03
C ILE A 237 61.71 2.51 -58.08
N SER A 238 61.50 3.40 -57.11
CA SER A 238 62.26 4.66 -57.02
C SER A 238 63.75 4.43 -56.75
N ASN A 239 64.10 3.40 -55.97
CA ASN A 239 65.49 3.01 -55.74
C ASN A 239 66.14 2.44 -57.00
N ASP A 240 65.45 1.53 -57.71
CA ASP A 240 65.97 0.94 -58.95
C ASP A 240 66.15 1.98 -60.05
N THR A 241 65.22 2.94 -60.14
CA THR A 241 65.32 4.08 -61.06
C THR A 241 66.51 4.96 -60.71
N GLN A 242 66.73 5.25 -59.41
CA GLN A 242 67.90 6.02 -58.96
C GLN A 242 69.22 5.34 -59.36
N THR A 243 69.33 4.02 -59.19
CA THR A 243 70.51 3.25 -59.59
C THR A 243 70.73 3.32 -61.10
N THR A 244 69.67 3.20 -61.90
CA THR A 244 69.75 3.29 -63.36
C THR A 244 70.23 4.66 -63.82
N ILE A 245 69.73 5.73 -63.20
CA ILE A 245 70.13 7.11 -63.52
C ILE A 245 71.57 7.39 -63.07
N SER A 246 72.00 6.88 -61.92
CA SER A 246 73.39 6.96 -61.48
C SER A 246 74.33 6.29 -62.50
N GLY A 247 73.94 5.13 -63.04
CA GLY A 247 74.72 4.47 -64.10
C GLY A 247 74.78 5.26 -65.41
N LEU A 248 73.75 6.05 -65.74
CA LEU A 248 73.79 6.98 -66.87
C LEU A 248 74.73 8.16 -66.64
N GLU A 249 74.83 8.65 -65.40
CA GLU A 249 75.79 9.69 -65.01
C GLU A 249 77.22 9.19 -65.19
N ASP A 250 77.53 8.00 -64.67
CA ASP A 250 78.84 7.35 -64.83
C ASP A 250 79.19 7.12 -66.31
N ALA A 251 78.23 6.66 -67.12
CA ALA A 251 78.43 6.47 -68.54
C ALA A 251 78.69 7.79 -69.28
N ALA A 252 77.98 8.86 -68.93
CA ALA A 252 78.21 10.18 -69.50
C ALA A 252 79.59 10.74 -69.13
N GLN A 253 80.04 10.52 -67.89
CA GLN A 253 81.39 10.86 -67.42
C GLN A 253 82.46 10.12 -68.24
N GLY A 254 82.30 8.80 -68.46
CA GLY A 254 83.22 8.00 -69.27
C GLY A 254 83.29 8.47 -70.74
N ILE A 255 82.16 8.92 -71.32
CA ILE A 255 82.16 9.51 -72.66
C ILE A 255 82.93 10.82 -72.68
N GLU A 256 82.83 11.66 -71.65
CA GLU A 256 83.56 12.93 -71.54
C GLU A 256 85.08 12.70 -71.54
N GLU A 257 85.57 11.68 -70.84
CA GLU A 257 86.99 11.28 -70.85
C GLU A 257 87.47 10.88 -72.25
N ILE A 258 86.67 10.08 -72.98
CA ILE A 258 86.97 9.66 -74.35
C ILE A 258 87.01 10.86 -75.30
N ILE A 259 86.03 11.77 -75.20
CA ILE A 259 85.98 13.01 -75.99
C ILE A 259 87.22 13.87 -75.73
N GLY A 260 87.66 13.98 -74.47
CA GLY A 260 88.89 14.66 -74.10
C GLY A 260 90.13 14.07 -74.78
N LEU A 261 90.22 12.74 -74.83
CA LEU A 261 91.30 12.04 -75.55
C LEU A 261 91.24 12.30 -77.06
N ILE A 262 90.06 12.23 -77.69
CA ILE A 262 89.89 12.49 -79.12
C ILE A 262 90.29 13.93 -79.45
N ASN A 263 89.91 14.90 -78.61
CA ASN A 263 90.32 16.29 -78.78
C ASN A 263 91.85 16.45 -78.72
N ASN A 264 92.50 15.76 -77.78
CA ASN A 264 93.96 15.74 -77.69
C ASN A 264 94.62 15.15 -78.93
N ILE A 265 94.10 14.03 -79.45
CA ILE A 265 94.57 13.40 -80.68
C ILE A 265 94.39 14.37 -81.86
N ALA A 266 93.20 14.96 -82.03
CA ALA A 266 92.94 15.90 -83.12
C ALA A 266 93.89 17.11 -83.08
N ARG A 267 94.16 17.68 -81.90
CA ARG A 267 95.14 18.75 -81.72
C ARG A 267 96.56 18.31 -82.08
N GLN A 268 96.99 17.12 -81.68
CA GLN A 268 98.29 16.56 -82.06
C GLN A 268 98.38 16.32 -83.58
N THR A 269 97.34 15.76 -84.20
CA THR A 269 97.28 15.54 -85.65
C THR A 269 97.35 16.87 -86.41
N ASN A 270 96.65 17.90 -85.94
CA ASN A 270 96.73 19.25 -86.51
C ASN A 270 98.16 19.82 -86.44
N MET A 271 98.84 19.65 -85.30
CA MET A 271 100.24 20.07 -85.12
C MET A 271 101.21 19.29 -86.02
N LEU A 272 101.02 17.97 -86.16
CA LEU A 272 101.82 17.14 -87.07
C LEU A 272 101.61 17.54 -88.53
N ALA A 273 100.36 17.79 -88.93
CA ALA A 273 100.01 18.24 -90.27
C ALA A 273 100.58 19.63 -90.58
N LEU A 274 100.59 20.53 -89.59
CA LEU A 274 101.24 21.83 -89.70
C LEU A 274 102.76 21.68 -89.92
N ASN A 275 103.43 20.85 -89.11
CA ASN A 275 104.85 20.57 -89.28
C ASN A 275 105.15 19.95 -90.66
N ALA A 276 104.32 19.03 -91.14
CA ALA A 276 104.43 18.46 -92.48
C ALA A 276 104.22 19.50 -93.59
N THR A 277 103.30 20.44 -93.41
CA THR A 277 103.08 21.55 -94.35
C THR A 277 104.31 22.46 -94.44
N ILE A 278 104.95 22.74 -93.30
CA ILE A 278 106.19 23.53 -93.23
C ILE A 278 107.32 22.80 -93.98
N GLU A 279 107.49 21.50 -93.75
CA GLU A 279 108.57 20.74 -94.39
C GLU A 279 108.32 20.52 -95.90
N ALA A 280 107.05 20.36 -96.30
CA ALA A 280 106.66 20.31 -97.71
C ALA A 280 106.94 21.65 -98.43
N ALA A 281 106.70 22.78 -97.77
CA ALA A 281 107.08 24.10 -98.30
C ALA A 281 108.61 24.25 -98.41
N ARG A 282 109.36 23.67 -97.48
CA ARG A 282 110.83 23.68 -97.47
C ARG A 282 111.45 22.84 -98.60
N ALA A 283 110.78 21.77 -99.02
CA ALA A 283 111.19 20.92 -100.14
C ALA A 283 110.90 21.53 -101.54
N GLY A 284 110.22 22.69 -101.62
CA GLY A 284 109.96 23.40 -102.88
C GLY A 284 109.03 22.63 -103.84
N GLU A 285 109.35 22.60 -105.14
CA GLU A 285 108.54 21.91 -106.18
C GLU A 285 108.34 20.41 -105.88
N ALA A 286 109.34 19.74 -105.30
CA ALA A 286 109.26 18.32 -104.96
C ALA A 286 108.27 18.01 -103.83
N GLY A 287 107.92 19.01 -103.00
CA GLY A 287 107.03 18.87 -101.85
C GLY A 287 105.54 19.12 -102.14
N LYS A 288 105.16 19.57 -103.35
CA LYS A 288 103.78 19.99 -103.65
C LYS A 288 102.72 18.93 -103.35
N GLY A 289 102.97 17.67 -103.72
CA GLY A 289 102.03 16.57 -103.43
C GLY A 289 101.87 16.31 -101.92
N PHE A 290 102.96 16.39 -101.17
CA PHE A 290 102.96 16.28 -99.72
C PHE A 290 102.24 17.46 -99.04
N ALA A 291 102.39 18.67 -99.58
CA ALA A 291 101.71 19.87 -99.07
C ALA A 291 100.18 19.76 -99.16
N VAL A 292 99.64 19.18 -100.25
CA VAL A 292 98.20 18.94 -100.41
C VAL A 292 97.69 17.94 -99.37
N VAL A 293 98.40 16.82 -99.19
CA VAL A 293 98.03 15.82 -98.16
C VAL A 293 98.09 16.42 -96.76
N ALA A 294 99.14 17.18 -96.44
CA ALA A 294 99.29 17.83 -95.15
C ALA A 294 98.17 18.86 -94.87
N ALA A 295 97.75 19.62 -95.88
CA ALA A 295 96.62 20.55 -95.77
C ALA A 295 95.29 19.81 -95.54
N GLU A 296 95.06 18.68 -96.23
CA GLU A 296 93.86 17.87 -96.05
C GLU A 296 93.80 17.25 -94.65
N VAL A 297 94.91 16.70 -94.15
CA VAL A 297 95.00 16.18 -92.78
C VAL A 297 94.76 17.28 -91.74
N LYS A 298 95.29 18.48 -91.97
CA LYS A 298 95.05 19.65 -91.12
C LYS A 298 93.57 20.02 -91.08
N ASN A 299 92.90 20.01 -92.23
CA ASN A 299 91.48 20.33 -92.34
C ASN A 299 90.62 19.26 -91.62
N LEU A 300 90.92 17.98 -91.82
CA LEU A 300 90.25 16.88 -91.14
C LEU A 300 90.41 16.93 -89.62
N ALA A 301 91.59 17.31 -89.13
CA ALA A 301 91.85 17.52 -87.70
C ALA A 301 91.04 18.69 -87.11
N ASN A 302 90.89 19.79 -87.85
CA ASN A 302 90.04 20.92 -87.45
C ASN A 302 88.55 20.53 -87.43
N GLN A 303 88.07 19.82 -88.46
CA GLN A 303 86.69 19.30 -88.50
C GLN A 303 86.42 18.33 -87.34
N THR A 304 87.41 17.50 -86.98
CA THR A 304 87.33 16.60 -85.82
C THR A 304 87.17 17.41 -84.54
N THR A 305 88.00 18.44 -84.33
CA THR A 305 87.90 19.33 -83.16
C THR A 305 86.51 19.98 -83.04
N GLN A 306 85.97 20.53 -84.14
CA GLN A 306 84.63 21.11 -84.15
C GLN A 306 83.53 20.09 -83.85
N SER A 307 83.65 18.88 -84.39
CA SER A 307 82.68 17.81 -84.13
C SER A 307 82.69 17.38 -82.67
N VAL A 308 83.89 17.26 -82.07
CA VAL A 308 84.11 16.96 -80.65
C VAL A 308 83.50 18.05 -79.76
N GLU A 309 83.62 19.33 -80.09
CA GLU A 309 82.97 20.43 -79.36
C GLU A 309 81.44 20.30 -79.37
N GLY A 310 80.85 19.97 -80.51
CA GLY A 310 79.41 19.70 -80.62
C GLY A 310 78.96 18.53 -79.76
N ILE A 311 79.69 17.40 -79.79
CA ILE A 311 79.39 16.24 -78.94
C ILE A 311 79.54 16.61 -77.44
N THR A 312 80.55 17.40 -77.08
CA THR A 312 80.75 17.87 -75.70
C THR A 312 79.54 18.65 -75.20
N GLN A 313 78.96 19.53 -76.03
CA GLN A 313 77.74 20.26 -75.67
C GLN A 313 76.55 19.31 -75.47
N HIS A 314 76.40 18.29 -76.31
CA HIS A 314 75.34 17.29 -76.15
C HIS A 314 75.50 16.48 -74.85
N ILE A 315 76.72 16.05 -74.50
CA ILE A 315 76.99 15.33 -73.24
C ILE A 315 76.68 16.19 -72.02
N LYS A 316 77.07 17.47 -72.01
CA LYS A 316 76.69 18.41 -70.93
C LYS A 316 75.18 18.56 -70.81
N GLY A 317 74.47 18.59 -71.93
CA GLY A 317 73.01 18.59 -71.96
C GLY A 317 72.40 17.32 -71.35
N ILE A 318 73.00 16.16 -71.59
CA ILE A 318 72.60 14.88 -70.98
C ILE A 318 72.85 14.91 -69.47
N GLN A 319 74.06 15.26 -69.02
CA GLN A 319 74.41 15.37 -67.60
C GLN A 319 73.45 16.30 -66.84
N THR A 320 73.12 17.46 -67.43
CA THR A 320 72.16 18.41 -66.82
C THR A 320 70.78 17.77 -66.64
N LYS A 321 70.29 17.03 -67.65
CA LYS A 321 68.99 16.33 -67.57
C LYS A 321 69.01 15.15 -66.59
N VAL A 322 70.12 14.42 -66.53
CA VAL A 322 70.35 13.34 -65.56
C VAL A 322 70.31 13.89 -64.14
N GLY A 323 71.03 14.99 -63.86
CA GLY A 323 71.00 15.66 -62.56
C GLY A 323 69.61 16.16 -62.16
N ALA A 324 68.84 16.71 -63.11
CA ALA A 324 67.45 17.09 -62.86
C ALA A 324 66.58 15.86 -62.53
N ALA A 325 66.75 14.74 -63.23
CA ALA A 325 66.01 13.52 -62.96
C ALA A 325 66.32 12.92 -61.57
N VAL A 326 67.58 12.99 -61.11
CA VAL A 326 67.95 12.61 -59.73
C VAL A 326 67.20 13.46 -58.70
N GLN A 327 67.14 14.77 -58.89
CA GLN A 327 66.39 15.65 -57.99
C GLN A 327 64.90 15.35 -57.98
N ASP A 328 64.32 15.01 -59.12
CA ASP A 328 62.90 14.66 -59.21
C ASP A 328 62.60 13.31 -58.54
N ILE A 329 63.50 12.32 -58.63
CA ILE A 329 63.37 11.06 -57.87
C ILE A 329 63.46 11.31 -56.36
N ASP A 330 64.36 12.18 -55.89
CA ASP A 330 64.44 12.53 -54.47
C ASP A 330 63.14 13.17 -53.95
N LYS A 331 62.51 14.04 -54.75
CA LYS A 331 61.17 14.58 -54.43
C LYS A 331 60.11 13.48 -54.38
N ILE A 332 60.12 12.55 -55.33
CA ILE A 332 59.19 11.41 -55.35
C ILE A 332 59.35 10.57 -54.08
N LYS A 333 60.58 10.24 -53.66
CA LYS A 333 60.84 9.50 -52.41
C LYS A 333 60.25 10.21 -51.20
N LYS A 334 60.48 11.53 -51.05
CA LYS A 334 59.88 12.32 -49.95
C LYS A 334 58.35 12.31 -49.98
N SER A 335 57.75 12.38 -51.17
CA SER A 335 56.29 12.27 -51.31
C SER A 335 55.78 10.90 -50.88
N ILE A 336 56.48 9.82 -51.23
CA ILE A 336 56.17 8.45 -50.82
C ILE A 336 56.29 8.29 -49.29
N ASP A 337 57.35 8.81 -48.68
CA ASP A 337 57.55 8.78 -47.23
C ASP A 337 56.42 9.52 -46.48
N ASN A 338 55.97 10.66 -47.01
CA ASN A 338 54.83 11.39 -46.45
C ASN A 338 53.52 10.59 -46.53
N VAL A 339 53.32 9.83 -47.63
CA VAL A 339 52.17 8.94 -47.79
C VAL A 339 52.24 7.78 -46.78
N GLN A 340 53.42 7.20 -46.57
CA GLN A 340 53.61 6.14 -45.56
C GLN A 340 53.29 6.66 -44.15
N SER A 341 53.87 7.80 -43.75
CA SER A 341 53.62 8.40 -42.44
C SER A 341 52.14 8.72 -42.21
N SER A 342 51.46 9.28 -43.22
CA SER A 342 50.02 9.53 -43.15
C SER A 342 49.22 8.24 -43.01
N SER A 343 49.65 7.17 -43.69
CA SER A 343 49.02 5.86 -43.61
C SER A 343 49.15 5.23 -42.23
N ASP A 344 50.31 5.38 -41.59
CA ASP A 344 50.54 4.86 -40.24
C ASP A 344 49.65 5.57 -39.19
N VAL A 345 49.49 6.88 -39.33
CA VAL A 345 48.56 7.67 -38.49
C VAL A 345 47.13 7.19 -38.69
N ILE A 346 46.66 7.07 -39.95
CA ILE A 346 45.30 6.60 -40.24
C ILE A 346 45.08 5.18 -39.69
N SER A 347 46.05 4.27 -39.83
CA SER A 347 45.94 2.92 -39.29
C SER A 347 45.77 2.90 -37.77
N THR A 348 46.45 3.82 -37.07
CA THR A 348 46.33 3.98 -35.61
C THR A 348 44.93 4.48 -35.23
N GLU A 349 44.45 5.53 -35.90
CA GLU A 349 43.11 6.10 -35.69
C GLU A 349 42.00 5.08 -35.98
N VAL A 350 42.12 4.30 -37.06
CA VAL A 350 41.17 3.25 -37.41
C VAL A 350 41.13 2.15 -36.35
N THR A 351 42.27 1.81 -35.74
CA THR A 351 42.33 0.85 -34.63
C THR A 351 41.58 1.37 -33.40
N GLN A 352 41.81 2.64 -33.03
CA GLN A 352 41.09 3.29 -31.92
C GLN A 352 39.59 3.38 -32.20
N GLN A 353 39.20 3.71 -33.43
CA GLN A 353 37.81 3.73 -33.85
C GLN A 353 37.15 2.34 -33.74
N GLY A 354 37.88 1.27 -34.05
CA GLY A 354 37.43 -0.10 -33.83
C GLY A 354 37.20 -0.45 -32.36
N GLU A 355 38.06 0.04 -31.45
CA GLU A 355 37.87 -0.10 -30.01
C GLU A 355 36.63 0.65 -29.51
N ALA A 356 36.48 1.92 -29.90
CA ALA A 356 35.30 2.73 -29.55
C ALA A 356 34.00 2.09 -30.06
N THR A 357 34.01 1.50 -31.25
CA THR A 357 32.84 0.80 -31.81
C THR A 357 32.46 -0.44 -30.99
N ARG A 358 33.45 -1.19 -30.48
CA ARG A 358 33.21 -2.32 -29.58
C ARG A 358 32.65 -1.87 -28.24
N GLU A 359 33.15 -0.77 -27.69
CA GLU A 359 32.62 -0.18 -26.46
C GLU A 359 31.17 0.28 -26.62
N ILE A 360 30.84 0.96 -27.72
CA ILE A 360 29.45 1.35 -28.05
C ILE A 360 28.53 0.12 -28.10
N THR A 361 28.99 -0.99 -28.70
CA THR A 361 28.22 -2.23 -28.77
C THR A 361 27.96 -2.82 -27.38
N ALA A 362 28.97 -2.80 -26.51
CA ALA A 362 28.85 -3.26 -25.13
C ALA A 362 27.87 -2.37 -24.33
N SER A 363 28.07 -1.06 -24.35
CA SER A 363 27.19 -0.10 -23.66
C SER A 363 25.75 -0.15 -24.16
N SER A 364 25.54 -0.35 -25.47
CA SER A 364 24.21 -0.51 -26.05
C SER A 364 23.52 -1.78 -25.56
N THR A 365 24.27 -2.87 -25.39
CA THR A 365 23.77 -4.14 -24.83
C THR A 365 23.36 -3.97 -23.36
N GLU A 366 24.16 -3.26 -22.57
CA GLU A 366 23.84 -2.96 -21.17
C GLU A 366 22.60 -2.04 -21.05
N ALA A 367 22.52 -1.01 -21.90
CA ALA A 367 21.36 -0.13 -21.96
C ALA A 367 20.10 -0.92 -22.31
N ARG A 368 20.19 -1.88 -23.23
CA ARG A 368 19.09 -2.77 -23.60
C ARG A 368 18.57 -3.56 -22.40
N THR A 369 19.47 -4.20 -21.64
CA THR A 369 19.13 -4.93 -20.41
C THR A 369 18.46 -4.00 -19.39
N SER A 370 19.00 -2.78 -19.20
CA SER A 370 18.42 -1.80 -18.28
C SER A 370 17.01 -1.39 -18.68
N VAL A 371 16.76 -1.19 -19.97
CA VAL A 371 15.43 -0.87 -20.50
C VAL A 371 14.44 -2.03 -20.30
N GLN A 372 14.90 -3.28 -20.44
CA GLN A 372 14.08 -4.47 -20.15
C GLN A 372 13.67 -4.50 -18.67
N THR A 373 14.60 -4.26 -17.74
CA THR A 373 14.30 -4.16 -16.30
C THR A 373 13.30 -3.02 -15.99
N VAL A 374 13.40 -1.87 -16.65
CA VAL A 374 12.41 -0.79 -16.51
C VAL A 374 11.03 -1.21 -17.01
N THR A 375 10.97 -1.97 -18.12
CA THR A 375 9.72 -2.48 -18.68
C THR A 375 9.04 -3.46 -17.73
N GLU A 376 9.82 -4.38 -17.13
CA GLU A 376 9.35 -5.29 -16.10
C GLU A 376 8.85 -4.54 -14.86
N GLY A 377 9.62 -3.58 -14.35
CA GLY A 377 9.22 -2.76 -13.21
C GLY A 377 7.94 -1.95 -13.47
N ALA A 378 7.76 -1.41 -14.68
CA ALA A 378 6.53 -0.72 -15.05
C ALA A 378 5.32 -1.68 -15.07
N ARG A 379 5.51 -2.91 -15.54
CA ARG A 379 4.48 -3.96 -15.53
C ARG A 379 4.09 -4.32 -14.09
N ASP A 380 5.07 -4.51 -13.20
CA ASP A 380 4.83 -4.85 -11.80
C ASP A 380 4.08 -3.73 -11.08
N ILE A 381 4.48 -2.46 -11.30
CA ILE A 381 3.78 -1.30 -10.73
C ILE A 381 2.33 -1.23 -11.26
N SER A 382 2.12 -1.51 -12.54
CA SER A 382 0.76 -1.54 -13.11
C SER A 382 -0.09 -2.64 -12.50
N GLN A 383 0.50 -3.81 -12.20
CA GLN A 383 -0.19 -4.89 -11.51
C GLN A 383 -0.55 -4.51 -10.07
N GLU A 384 0.36 -3.86 -9.33
CA GLU A 384 0.06 -3.40 -7.98
C GLU A 384 -0.99 -2.28 -7.93
N ALA A 385 -1.02 -1.41 -8.94
CA ALA A 385 -2.10 -0.46 -9.10
C ALA A 385 -3.46 -1.17 -9.24
N ASN A 386 -3.54 -2.23 -10.05
CA ASN A 386 -4.77 -3.03 -10.17
C ASN A 386 -5.14 -3.74 -8.86
N ASN A 387 -4.17 -4.29 -8.14
CA ASN A 387 -4.40 -4.91 -6.83
C ASN A 387 -4.97 -3.89 -5.83
N ASN A 388 -4.45 -2.66 -5.80
CA ASN A 388 -4.98 -1.60 -4.95
C ASN A 388 -6.44 -1.27 -5.26
N THR A 389 -6.86 -1.34 -6.52
CA THR A 389 -8.28 -1.19 -6.89
C THR A 389 -9.15 -2.29 -6.30
N LEU A 390 -8.67 -3.55 -6.28
CA LEU A 390 -9.38 -4.67 -5.64
C LEU A 390 -9.47 -4.50 -4.12
N ILE A 391 -8.39 -4.04 -3.47
CA ILE A 391 -8.39 -3.74 -2.03
C ILE A 391 -9.40 -2.63 -1.70
N VAL A 392 -9.52 -1.62 -2.56
CA VAL A 392 -10.54 -0.57 -2.39
C VAL A 392 -11.95 -1.14 -2.47
N GLU A 393 -12.21 -2.07 -3.39
CA GLU A 393 -13.51 -2.75 -3.48
C GLU A 393 -13.86 -3.45 -2.17
N GLU A 394 -12.89 -4.15 -1.57
CA GLU A 394 -13.04 -4.78 -0.24
C GLU A 394 -13.30 -3.75 0.88
N ILE A 395 -12.57 -2.63 0.91
CA ILE A 395 -12.78 -1.55 1.90
C ILE A 395 -14.20 -0.98 1.78
N ASN A 396 -14.72 -0.80 0.56
CA ASN A 396 -16.07 -0.29 0.35
C ASN A 396 -17.13 -1.28 0.86
N LEU A 397 -16.95 -2.59 0.61
CA LEU A 397 -17.84 -3.63 1.13
C LEU A 397 -17.84 -3.67 2.66
N ILE A 398 -16.66 -3.60 3.29
CA ILE A 398 -16.52 -3.56 4.74
C ILE A 398 -17.18 -2.30 5.31
N SER A 399 -17.01 -1.16 4.66
CA SER A 399 -17.60 0.12 5.09
C SER A 399 -19.13 0.11 5.01
N GLU A 400 -19.70 -0.49 3.96
CA GLU A 400 -21.14 -0.67 3.81
C GLU A 400 -21.70 -1.62 4.87
N GLU A 401 -21.00 -2.72 5.15
CA GLU A 401 -21.39 -3.67 6.19
C GLU A 401 -21.31 -3.04 7.59
N LEU A 402 -20.28 -2.27 7.87
CA LEU A 402 -20.13 -1.54 9.13
C LEU A 402 -21.29 -0.54 9.32
N ALA A 403 -21.68 0.19 8.26
CA ALA A 403 -22.82 1.08 8.30
C ALA A 403 -24.13 0.34 8.61
N ARG A 404 -24.34 -0.86 8.03
CA ARG A 404 -25.49 -1.72 8.35
C ARG A 404 -25.49 -2.18 9.81
N GLN A 405 -24.35 -2.63 10.32
CA GLN A 405 -24.22 -3.10 11.71
C GLN A 405 -24.50 -1.98 12.71
N VAL A 406 -24.00 -0.78 12.45
CA VAL A 406 -24.27 0.42 13.26
C VAL A 406 -25.77 0.72 13.34
N LEU A 407 -26.49 0.65 12.22
CA LEU A 407 -27.94 0.85 12.20
C LEU A 407 -28.70 -0.25 12.96
N SER A 408 -28.22 -1.50 12.88
CA SER A 408 -28.79 -2.64 13.59
C SER A 408 -28.60 -2.52 15.11
N ILE A 409 -27.39 -2.15 15.58
CA ILE A 409 -27.11 -1.91 17.00
C ILE A 409 -28.05 -0.84 17.56
N ARG A 410 -28.24 0.26 16.82
CA ARG A 410 -29.18 1.32 17.22
C ARG A 410 -30.61 0.77 17.41
N SER A 411 -31.07 -0.07 16.49
CA SER A 411 -32.41 -0.67 16.55
C SER A 411 -32.58 -1.61 17.74
N HIS A 412 -31.65 -2.55 17.94
CA HIS A 412 -31.71 -3.51 19.05
C HIS A 412 -31.60 -2.83 20.41
N MET A 413 -30.81 -1.76 20.52
CA MET A 413 -30.69 -1.02 21.76
C MET A 413 -31.99 -0.28 22.12
N MET A 414 -32.67 0.33 21.14
CA MET A 414 -33.98 0.93 21.36
C MET A 414 -35.00 -0.11 21.85
N GLU A 415 -34.98 -1.31 21.27
CA GLU A 415 -35.84 -2.42 21.67
C GLU A 415 -35.54 -2.92 23.11
N ILE A 416 -34.27 -3.10 23.46
CA ILE A 416 -33.85 -3.53 24.81
C ILE A 416 -34.24 -2.50 25.88
N VAL A 417 -34.00 -1.21 25.60
CA VAL A 417 -34.37 -0.14 26.53
C VAL A 417 -35.89 -0.10 26.71
N GLN A 418 -36.66 -0.27 25.63
CA GLN A 418 -38.11 -0.28 25.69
C GLN A 418 -38.66 -1.49 26.48
N CYS A 419 -38.14 -2.70 26.23
CA CYS A 419 -38.51 -3.89 27.01
C CYS A 419 -38.15 -3.77 28.50
N ALA A 420 -36.98 -3.23 28.84
CA ALA A 420 -36.55 -3.07 30.23
C ALA A 420 -37.42 -2.06 31.00
N LEU A 421 -37.96 -1.05 30.32
CA LEU A 421 -38.90 -0.09 30.89
C LEU A 421 -40.28 -0.72 31.10
N ASP A 422 -40.78 -1.49 30.13
CA ASP A 422 -42.08 -2.15 30.18
C ASP A 422 -42.16 -3.23 31.28
N GLU A 423 -41.09 -4.01 31.49
CA GLU A 423 -41.03 -5.08 32.50
C GLU A 423 -41.17 -4.55 33.94
N ASN A 424 -40.69 -3.33 34.20
CA ASN A 424 -40.75 -2.70 35.53
C ASN A 424 -42.15 -2.18 35.88
N GLU A 425 -42.98 -1.80 34.89
CA GLU A 425 -44.37 -1.40 35.14
C GLU A 425 -45.28 -2.59 35.47
N ARG A 426 -44.92 -3.81 35.04
CA ARG A 426 -45.75 -5.01 35.21
C ARG A 426 -45.84 -5.56 36.63
N ARG A 427 -44.97 -5.14 37.56
CA ARG A 427 -44.86 -5.70 38.93
C ARG A 427 -45.62 -4.92 40.02
N SER A 428 -46.46 -3.94 39.68
CA SER A 428 -47.01 -3.01 40.69
C SER A 428 -48.19 -3.52 41.53
N THR A 429 -48.83 -4.66 41.21
CA THR A 429 -49.98 -5.18 41.97
C THR A 429 -49.87 -6.66 42.30
N GLU A 430 -50.15 -7.02 43.56
CA GLU A 430 -50.19 -8.40 44.05
C GLU A 430 -51.32 -9.18 43.37
N ARG A 431 -51.04 -10.40 42.88
CA ARG A 431 -52.01 -11.26 42.18
C ARG A 431 -52.46 -12.38 43.10
N HIS A 432 -53.78 -12.50 43.26
CA HIS A 432 -54.44 -13.56 43.99
C HIS A 432 -54.92 -14.65 43.03
N ILE A 433 -54.69 -15.91 43.37
CA ILE A 433 -55.17 -17.06 42.60
C ILE A 433 -56.57 -17.44 43.11
N SER A 434 -57.53 -17.61 42.21
CA SER A 434 -58.88 -18.09 42.56
C SER A 434 -59.36 -19.03 41.48
N THR A 435 -60.07 -20.09 41.85
CA THR A 435 -60.67 -21.07 40.92
C THR A 435 -62.18 -20.88 40.78
N LYS A 436 -62.71 -19.75 41.26
CA LYS A 436 -64.15 -19.48 41.25
C LYS A 436 -64.64 -19.18 39.85
N THR A 437 -65.92 -19.47 39.62
CA THR A 437 -66.55 -19.20 38.33
C THR A 437 -67.42 -17.95 38.40
N SER A 438 -67.40 -17.16 37.32
CA SER A 438 -68.32 -16.03 37.15
C SER A 438 -68.78 -15.94 35.69
N LEU A 439 -69.66 -14.98 35.42
CA LEU A 439 -70.16 -14.66 34.09
C LEU A 439 -69.53 -13.36 33.63
N ILE A 440 -69.04 -13.35 32.39
CA ILE A 440 -68.64 -12.15 31.68
C ILE A 440 -69.59 -11.88 30.52
N THR A 441 -69.91 -10.62 30.28
CA THR A 441 -70.54 -10.14 29.05
C THR A 441 -69.47 -9.43 28.23
N LEU A 442 -69.28 -9.80 26.96
CA LEU A 442 -68.33 -9.15 26.05
C LEU A 442 -69.08 -8.29 25.03
N ASP A 443 -68.57 -7.10 24.76
CA ASP A 443 -69.19 -6.17 23.81
C ASP A 443 -69.25 -6.80 22.41
N GLY A 444 -70.44 -6.93 21.85
CA GLY A 444 -70.65 -7.52 20.52
C GLY A 444 -70.85 -9.05 20.49
N ILE A 445 -70.91 -9.70 21.66
CA ILE A 445 -71.32 -11.11 21.79
C ILE A 445 -72.66 -11.17 22.53
N GLU A 446 -73.67 -11.79 21.92
CA GLU A 446 -74.95 -12.03 22.59
C GLU A 446 -74.84 -13.23 23.55
N GLY A 447 -75.05 -12.98 24.84
CA GLY A 447 -75.06 -13.99 25.90
C GLY A 447 -73.89 -13.85 26.89
N ASP A 448 -74.13 -14.30 28.11
CA ASP A 448 -73.10 -14.34 29.16
C ASP A 448 -72.22 -15.58 28.99
N ILE A 449 -70.90 -15.40 29.16
CA ILE A 449 -69.89 -16.46 29.03
C ILE A 449 -69.42 -16.87 30.42
N GLN A 450 -69.50 -18.17 30.72
CA GLN A 450 -69.01 -18.71 31.97
C GLN A 450 -67.48 -18.84 31.93
N ILE A 451 -66.85 -18.23 32.93
CA ILE A 451 -65.41 -18.22 33.13
C ILE A 451 -65.05 -18.81 34.49
N GLN A 452 -63.82 -19.27 34.61
CA GLN A 452 -63.13 -19.56 35.86
C GLN A 452 -62.03 -18.52 36.03
N PHE A 453 -61.91 -17.91 37.20
CA PHE A 453 -60.71 -17.15 37.50
C PHE A 453 -59.50 -18.11 37.51
N LEU A 454 -58.34 -17.58 37.12
CA LEU A 454 -57.05 -18.22 37.30
C LEU A 454 -56.24 -17.39 38.28
N ASP A 455 -56.13 -16.10 38.01
CA ASP A 455 -55.58 -15.11 38.92
C ASP A 455 -56.22 -13.73 38.71
N TYR A 456 -56.14 -12.84 39.70
CA TYR A 456 -56.65 -11.47 39.63
C TYR A 456 -55.82 -10.54 40.51
N SER A 457 -55.78 -9.26 40.18
CA SER A 457 -55.21 -8.19 41.01
C SER A 457 -56.06 -6.93 40.90
N MET A 458 -55.65 -5.89 41.64
CA MET A 458 -56.22 -4.54 41.50
C MET A 458 -56.12 -3.99 40.07
N GLY A 459 -55.21 -4.50 39.24
CA GLY A 459 -55.04 -4.06 37.86
C GLY A 459 -55.86 -4.86 36.83
N GLY A 460 -56.27 -6.09 37.13
CA GLY A 460 -56.90 -6.94 36.12
C GLY A 460 -57.11 -8.37 36.55
N MET A 461 -57.57 -9.21 35.61
CA MET A 461 -57.84 -10.61 35.86
C MET A 461 -57.37 -11.48 34.71
N ARG A 462 -57.04 -12.72 35.05
CA ARG A 462 -56.79 -13.80 34.13
C ARG A 462 -57.85 -14.87 34.36
N VAL A 463 -58.59 -15.18 33.32
CA VAL A 463 -59.78 -16.04 33.42
C VAL A 463 -59.78 -17.08 32.31
N LYS A 464 -60.21 -18.30 32.60
CA LYS A 464 -60.36 -19.42 31.68
C LYS A 464 -61.83 -19.59 31.30
N VAL A 465 -62.15 -19.71 30.02
CA VAL A 465 -63.52 -19.93 29.55
C VAL A 465 -63.90 -21.41 29.72
N LEU A 466 -65.08 -21.69 30.29
CA LEU A 466 -65.47 -23.07 30.66
C LEU A 466 -66.38 -23.77 29.64
N ASP A 467 -67.43 -23.12 29.14
CA ASP A 467 -68.53 -23.82 28.46
C ASP A 467 -68.80 -23.39 27.00
N ASN A 468 -67.89 -22.66 26.35
CA ASN A 468 -67.94 -22.43 24.89
C ASN A 468 -66.59 -21.96 24.34
N PRO A 469 -66.11 -22.47 23.18
CA PRO A 469 -64.99 -21.84 22.49
C PRO A 469 -65.37 -20.40 22.12
N LEU A 470 -64.44 -19.47 22.32
CA LEU A 470 -64.66 -18.04 22.03
C LEU A 470 -65.09 -17.87 20.56
N PRO A 471 -66.14 -17.07 20.26
CA PRO A 471 -66.61 -16.87 18.89
C PRO A 471 -65.49 -16.33 17.98
N ALA A 472 -65.45 -16.75 16.71
CA ALA A 472 -64.43 -16.32 15.74
C ALA A 472 -64.36 -14.78 15.55
N THR A 473 -65.45 -14.06 15.85
CA THR A 473 -65.51 -12.60 15.85
C THR A 473 -64.66 -11.95 16.97
N PHE A 474 -64.45 -12.65 18.09
CA PHE A 474 -63.58 -12.21 19.19
C PHE A 474 -62.10 -12.35 18.81
N LEU A 475 -61.73 -13.45 18.16
CA LEU A 475 -60.36 -13.71 17.68
C LEU A 475 -59.90 -12.73 16.60
N ASN A 476 -60.84 -12.11 15.88
CA ASN A 476 -60.56 -11.05 14.88
C ASN A 476 -60.42 -9.64 15.51
N GLY A 477 -60.41 -9.53 16.85
CA GLY A 477 -60.03 -8.31 17.57
C GLY A 477 -61.10 -7.21 17.66
N SER A 478 -62.37 -7.51 17.36
CA SER A 478 -63.47 -6.53 17.36
C SER A 478 -64.11 -6.29 18.73
N ALA A 479 -63.97 -7.23 19.67
CA ALA A 479 -64.55 -7.17 21.00
C ALA A 479 -63.44 -7.10 22.05
N ARG A 480 -63.04 -5.89 22.44
CA ARG A 480 -61.93 -5.65 23.39
C ARG A 480 -62.40 -5.18 24.75
N LYS A 481 -63.70 -5.00 24.97
CA LYS A 481 -64.29 -4.53 26.22
C LYS A 481 -65.38 -5.48 26.67
N GLY A 482 -65.55 -5.58 27.98
CA GLY A 482 -66.57 -6.42 28.57
C GLY A 482 -66.81 -6.06 30.02
N THR A 483 -67.79 -6.73 30.61
CA THR A 483 -68.13 -6.61 32.02
C THR A 483 -68.07 -7.97 32.69
N VAL A 484 -67.52 -8.02 33.91
CA VAL A 484 -67.61 -9.20 34.78
C VAL A 484 -68.60 -8.92 35.90
N SER A 485 -69.52 -9.85 36.14
CA SER A 485 -70.47 -9.71 37.23
C SER A 485 -69.80 -10.10 38.55
N THR A 486 -70.00 -9.27 39.58
CA THR A 486 -69.88 -9.72 40.97
C THR A 486 -71.23 -10.35 41.34
N GLY A 487 -71.24 -11.46 42.09
CA GLY A 487 -72.51 -12.12 42.43
C GLY A 487 -73.40 -11.28 43.35
N THR A 488 -74.62 -11.79 43.58
CA THR A 488 -75.74 -11.33 44.46
C THR A 488 -76.17 -9.85 44.46
N THR A 489 -75.31 -8.87 44.17
CA THR A 489 -75.63 -7.44 44.09
C THR A 489 -75.78 -6.91 42.66
N GLY A 490 -75.41 -7.70 41.64
CA GLY A 490 -75.61 -7.34 40.23
C GLY A 490 -74.68 -6.24 39.70
N SER A 491 -73.66 -5.85 40.48
CA SER A 491 -72.64 -4.91 40.05
C SER A 491 -71.75 -5.52 38.96
N LYS A 492 -71.48 -4.73 37.93
CA LYS A 492 -70.68 -5.11 36.75
C LYS A 492 -69.39 -4.30 36.70
N ILE A 493 -68.26 -4.98 36.57
CA ILE A 493 -66.94 -4.34 36.47
C ILE A 493 -66.46 -4.39 35.03
N HIS A 494 -66.18 -3.23 34.46
CA HIS A 494 -65.69 -3.05 33.12
C HIS A 494 -64.21 -3.42 33.04
N PHE A 495 -63.87 -4.14 31.97
CA PHE A 495 -62.50 -4.52 31.67
C PHE A 495 -62.21 -4.41 30.18
N ILE A 496 -60.93 -4.21 29.86
CA ILE A 496 -60.38 -4.34 28.52
C ILE A 496 -59.63 -5.66 28.41
N VAL A 497 -59.91 -6.43 27.35
CA VAL A 497 -59.13 -7.60 26.96
C VAL A 497 -57.79 -7.15 26.39
N ARG A 498 -56.70 -7.56 27.05
CA ARG A 498 -55.32 -7.26 26.65
C ARG A 498 -54.75 -8.32 25.73
N ASP A 499 -55.01 -9.58 26.06
CA ASP A 499 -54.51 -10.72 25.30
C ASP A 499 -55.42 -11.93 25.52
N VAL A 500 -55.44 -12.84 24.55
CA VAL A 500 -56.24 -14.07 24.58
C VAL A 500 -55.37 -15.20 24.06
N GLN A 501 -55.12 -16.20 24.90
CA GLN A 501 -54.34 -17.38 24.55
C GLN A 501 -55.20 -18.62 24.81
N ASP A 502 -55.51 -19.36 23.74
CA ASP A 502 -56.39 -20.52 23.76
C ASP A 502 -57.77 -20.21 24.38
N ASP A 503 -58.04 -20.75 25.58
CA ASP A 503 -59.24 -20.54 26.37
C ASP A 503 -59.04 -19.56 27.53
N VAL A 504 -57.91 -18.86 27.57
CA VAL A 504 -57.54 -17.92 28.65
C VAL A 504 -57.57 -16.46 28.17
N ILE A 505 -58.33 -15.63 28.87
CA ILE A 505 -58.44 -14.19 28.65
C ILE A 505 -57.60 -13.47 29.72
N ASN A 506 -56.68 -12.62 29.26
CA ASN A 506 -55.99 -11.64 30.09
C ASN A 506 -56.70 -10.29 29.94
N ALA A 507 -57.30 -9.80 31.02
CA ALA A 507 -58.07 -8.57 31.05
C ALA A 507 -57.52 -7.56 32.07
N GLN A 508 -57.68 -6.27 31.78
CA GLN A 508 -57.35 -5.16 32.67
C GLN A 508 -58.63 -4.44 33.08
N PHE A 509 -58.83 -4.14 34.36
CA PHE A 509 -60.00 -3.40 34.81
C PHE A 509 -59.94 -1.91 34.39
N GLU A 510 -61.09 -1.33 34.05
CA GLU A 510 -61.24 0.11 33.74
C GLU A 510 -61.94 0.90 34.87
N ASP A 511 -62.57 0.21 35.81
CA ASP A 511 -63.39 0.82 36.86
C ASP A 511 -62.62 1.22 38.13
N ASP A 512 -63.31 1.99 38.98
CA ASP A 512 -62.78 2.53 40.24
C ASP A 512 -62.38 1.44 41.26
N GLU A 513 -61.41 1.77 42.11
CA GLU A 513 -60.77 0.88 43.07
C GLU A 513 -61.78 0.20 44.02
N VAL A 514 -62.88 0.89 44.32
CA VAL A 514 -63.98 0.41 45.17
C VAL A 514 -64.70 -0.79 44.57
N LEU A 515 -65.01 -0.75 43.27
CA LEU A 515 -65.70 -1.83 42.57
C LEU A 515 -64.79 -3.06 42.47
N ILE A 516 -63.51 -2.85 42.20
CA ILE A 516 -62.51 -3.93 42.13
C ILE A 516 -62.34 -4.62 43.49
N ARG A 517 -62.35 -3.85 44.59
CA ARG A 517 -62.36 -4.41 45.95
C ARG A 517 -63.61 -5.25 46.23
N MET A 518 -64.78 -4.83 45.75
CA MET A 518 -66.01 -5.63 45.89
C MET A 518 -65.92 -6.99 45.17
N LEU A 519 -65.28 -7.04 43.99
CA LEU A 519 -65.00 -8.33 43.31
C LEU A 519 -64.04 -9.20 44.13
N ASN A 520 -63.01 -8.61 44.73
CA ASN A 520 -62.10 -9.36 45.61
C ASN A 520 -62.84 -9.97 46.80
N VAL A 521 -63.67 -9.19 47.49
CA VAL A 521 -64.50 -9.66 48.61
C VAL A 521 -65.48 -10.75 48.17
N TYR A 522 -66.09 -10.60 46.99
CA TYR A 522 -66.97 -11.63 46.43
C TYR A 522 -66.20 -12.94 46.17
N LEU A 523 -65.03 -12.89 45.55
CA LEU A 523 -64.22 -14.07 45.26
C LEU A 523 -63.67 -14.73 46.54
N GLU A 524 -63.40 -13.94 47.59
CA GLU A 524 -62.98 -14.42 48.91
C GLU A 524 -64.14 -15.04 49.71
N SER A 525 -65.31 -14.42 49.75
CA SER A 525 -66.48 -14.95 50.47
C SER A 525 -66.91 -16.32 49.94
N GLN A 526 -66.76 -16.54 48.63
CA GLN A 526 -67.03 -17.82 47.99
C GLN A 526 -66.02 -18.91 48.35
N ASN A 527 -64.83 -18.60 48.88
CA ASN A 527 -63.83 -19.59 49.30
C ASN A 527 -64.12 -20.24 50.66
N SER A 528 -65.12 -19.78 51.40
CA SER A 528 -65.54 -20.40 52.67
C SER A 528 -66.45 -21.61 52.43
N GLU A 529 -66.00 -22.81 52.82
CA GLU A 529 -66.77 -24.07 52.70
C GLU A 529 -67.54 -24.44 53.98
N ASP A 530 -67.67 -23.53 54.95
CA ASP A 530 -68.46 -23.72 56.18
C ASP A 530 -69.58 -22.68 56.30
N GLY A 531 -70.77 -23.14 56.68
CA GLY A 531 -72.05 -22.45 56.54
C GLY A 531 -72.21 -21.13 57.31
N VAL A 532 -72.99 -20.22 56.69
CA VAL A 532 -73.87 -19.16 57.19
C VAL A 532 -73.62 -18.65 58.63
N ASP A 533 -73.27 -17.35 58.77
CA ASP A 533 -74.13 -16.30 59.40
C ASP A 533 -73.41 -14.97 59.79
N ASP A 534 -72.20 -14.62 59.32
CA ASP A 534 -71.47 -13.45 59.90
C ASP A 534 -70.82 -12.45 58.92
N THR A 535 -71.15 -12.47 57.61
CA THR A 535 -70.60 -11.50 56.63
C THR A 535 -71.64 -10.65 55.92
N LEU A 536 -72.92 -10.75 56.32
CA LEU A 536 -74.00 -9.93 55.77
C LEU A 536 -74.25 -8.61 56.54
N GLU A 537 -73.59 -8.39 57.68
CA GLU A 537 -73.70 -7.11 58.43
C GLU A 537 -72.81 -5.97 57.89
N GLU A 538 -71.83 -6.24 57.02
CA GLU A 538 -70.97 -5.18 56.45
C GLU A 538 -71.53 -4.54 55.16
N ILE A 539 -72.66 -5.04 54.62
CA ILE A 539 -73.25 -4.53 53.37
C ILE A 539 -74.26 -3.39 53.60
N GLU A 540 -74.75 -3.16 54.83
CA GLU A 540 -75.67 -2.03 55.13
C GLU A 540 -74.98 -0.73 55.62
N LEU A 541 -73.65 -0.67 55.69
CA LEU A 541 -72.92 0.51 56.19
C LEU A 541 -72.27 1.40 55.11
N PHE A 542 -72.45 1.09 53.83
CA PHE A 542 -72.00 1.93 52.72
C PHE A 542 -73.16 2.32 51.81
N GLY A 543 -73.92 3.32 52.26
CA GLY A 543 -74.73 4.17 51.39
C GLY A 543 -73.88 5.21 50.67
#